data_AF-A0A920SEX5-F1
#
_entry.id   AF-A0A920SEX5-F1
#
_cell.length_a   1.000
_cell.length_b   1.000
_cell.length_c   1.000
_cell.angle_alpha   90.00
_cell.angle_beta   90.00
_cell.angle_gamma   90.00
#
_symmetry.space_group_name_H-M   'P 1'
#
loop_
_entity.id
_entity.type
_entity.pdbx_description
1 polymer ?
#
loop_
_entity_poly.entity_id
_entity_poly.type
_entity_poly.pdbx_seq_one_letter_code
_entity_poly.pdbx_strand_id
1 'polypeptide(L)'
;MDSDALDAGGNPVAMAPGGSFAGIVDIGGILRGGHTDVAVIQPSQVASNGDFVHWTTEETPDLFASGSAVDMAYGASKVVALMPHNNSSDRSNIVMECSFPVDGAKQVDIIITTAGVIKVNRDGLELVETAPGWTVEDVVEITHAPLSISPDVKEMKFHVPELKCRTKCFQTPLAPLPMCQKGQHLMWRFCWSRRHGPLPNDRASRPWCERSETD
;
A
#
# COMPACT_ATOMS: atom_id res chain seq x y z
N MET A 1 -20.33 -3.27 16.70
CA MET A 1 -19.39 -3.21 15.56
C MET A 1 -20.12 -3.75 14.36
N ASP A 2 -20.04 -3.07 13.22
CA ASP A 2 -20.48 -3.63 11.94
C ASP A 2 -19.53 -4.78 11.61
N SER A 3 -20.04 -6.01 11.58
CA SER A 3 -19.23 -7.23 11.46
C SER A 3 -18.68 -7.45 10.04
N ASP A 4 -19.14 -6.66 9.07
CA ASP A 4 -18.98 -6.99 7.66
C ASP A 4 -17.85 -6.19 6.99
N ALA A 5 -17.27 -5.19 7.68
CA ALA A 5 -16.20 -4.35 7.17
C ALA A 5 -14.83 -4.85 7.66
N LEU A 6 -14.03 -5.39 6.74
CA LEU A 6 -12.70 -5.95 7.01
C LEU A 6 -11.62 -5.22 6.21
N ASP A 7 -10.45 -4.96 6.80
CA ASP A 7 -9.31 -4.47 6.01
C ASP A 7 -8.78 -5.56 5.04
N ALA A 8 -7.77 -5.20 4.24
CA ALA A 8 -7.14 -6.14 3.32
C ALA A 8 -6.47 -7.34 4.01
N GLY A 9 -6.18 -7.24 5.31
CA GLY A 9 -5.67 -8.32 6.16
C GLY A 9 -6.77 -9.15 6.83
N GLY A 10 -8.05 -8.82 6.62
CA GLY A 10 -9.19 -9.52 7.21
C GLY A 10 -9.55 -9.06 8.63
N ASN A 11 -8.99 -7.95 9.13
CA ASN A 11 -9.28 -7.43 10.46
C ASN A 11 -10.55 -6.56 10.45
N PRO A 12 -11.44 -6.65 11.46
CA PRO A 12 -12.58 -5.77 11.58
C PRO A 12 -12.17 -4.30 11.70
N VAL A 13 -12.79 -3.43 10.90
CA VAL A 13 -12.51 -2.00 10.92
C VAL A 13 -13.79 -1.17 10.89
N ALA A 14 -13.68 0.09 11.31
CA ALA A 14 -14.76 1.05 11.22
C ALA A 14 -14.55 1.98 10.03
N MET A 15 -15.65 2.34 9.35
CA MET A 15 -15.62 3.32 8.28
C MET A 15 -15.63 4.74 8.87
N ALA A 16 -14.68 5.58 8.44
CA ALA A 16 -14.69 7.00 8.76
C ALA A 16 -15.83 7.72 7.99
N PRO A 17 -16.36 8.84 8.51
CA PRO A 17 -17.36 9.63 7.78
C PRO A 17 -16.86 9.99 6.37
N GLY A 18 -17.66 9.63 5.36
CA GLY A 18 -17.36 9.88 3.94
C GLY A 18 -16.65 8.71 3.24
N GLY A 19 -16.44 7.59 3.93
CA GLY A 19 -16.03 6.35 3.28
C GLY A 19 -17.12 5.80 2.36
N SER A 20 -16.68 5.02 1.37
CA SER A 20 -17.55 4.36 0.39
C SER A 20 -17.07 2.94 0.14
N PHE A 21 -18.00 2.05 -0.17
CA PHE A 21 -17.69 0.71 -0.68
C PHE A 21 -17.72 0.71 -2.21
N ALA A 22 -16.82 -0.06 -2.82
CA ALA A 22 -16.74 -0.22 -4.27
C ALA A 22 -16.51 -1.70 -4.61
N GLY A 23 -16.93 -2.11 -5.81
CA GLY A 23 -16.68 -3.47 -6.30
C GLY A 23 -15.19 -3.67 -6.61
N ILE A 24 -14.75 -4.94 -6.66
CA ILE A 24 -13.34 -5.26 -6.96
C ILE A 24 -12.90 -4.72 -8.34
N VAL A 25 -13.82 -4.66 -9.31
CA VAL A 25 -13.55 -4.12 -10.65
C VAL A 25 -13.29 -2.61 -10.57
N ASP A 26 -14.11 -1.88 -9.82
CA ASP A 26 -13.96 -0.44 -9.62
C ASP A 26 -12.66 -0.12 -8.88
N ILE A 27 -12.33 -0.89 -7.84
CA ILE A 27 -11.07 -0.77 -7.09
C ILE A 27 -9.87 -1.00 -8.02
N GLY A 28 -9.91 -2.05 -8.85
CA GLY A 28 -8.87 -2.27 -9.85
C GLY A 28 -8.73 -1.09 -10.83
N GLY A 29 -9.84 -0.48 -11.22
CA GLY A 29 -9.85 0.75 -12.03
C GLY A 29 -9.24 1.95 -11.30
N ILE A 30 -9.52 2.13 -10.00
CA ILE A 30 -8.93 3.19 -9.17
C ILE A 30 -7.42 2.99 -9.03
N LEU A 31 -6.99 1.76 -8.71
CA LEU A 31 -5.58 1.44 -8.50
C LEU A 31 -4.77 1.63 -9.77
N ARG A 32 -5.21 1.06 -10.90
CA ARG A 32 -4.48 1.16 -12.18
C ARG A 32 -4.69 2.48 -12.92
N GLY A 33 -5.77 3.20 -12.61
CA GLY A 33 -6.19 4.40 -13.33
C GLY A 33 -5.45 5.68 -12.95
N GLY A 34 -4.42 5.62 -12.10
CA GLY A 34 -3.71 6.83 -11.67
C GLY A 34 -4.44 7.65 -10.61
N HIS A 35 -5.46 7.08 -9.94
CA HIS A 35 -6.28 7.79 -8.97
C HIS A 35 -5.76 7.68 -7.53
N THR A 36 -4.64 6.99 -7.33
CA THR A 36 -3.99 6.81 -6.03
C THR A 36 -2.81 7.78 -5.92
N ASP A 37 -2.81 8.65 -4.92
CA ASP A 37 -1.70 9.59 -4.73
C ASP A 37 -0.42 8.88 -4.24
N VAL A 38 -0.56 7.95 -3.28
CA VAL A 38 0.56 7.26 -2.65
C VAL A 38 0.22 5.79 -2.41
N ALA A 39 1.11 4.89 -2.84
CA ALA A 39 1.12 3.48 -2.47
C ALA A 39 2.26 3.21 -1.50
N VAL A 40 1.94 2.61 -0.36
CA VAL A 40 2.96 2.07 0.55
C VAL A 40 2.93 0.55 0.41
N ILE A 41 4.04 -0.04 -0.01
CA ILE A 41 4.20 -1.47 -0.23
C ILE A 41 5.38 -1.99 0.59
N GLN A 42 5.38 -3.28 0.89
CA GLN A 42 6.50 -3.95 1.54
C GLN A 42 7.09 -4.96 0.55
N PRO A 43 8.10 -4.60 -0.25
CA PRO A 43 8.79 -5.55 -1.11
C PRO A 43 9.77 -6.42 -0.31
N SER A 44 10.17 -7.58 -0.85
CA SER A 44 11.29 -8.37 -0.33
C SER A 44 12.65 -7.82 -0.78
N GLN A 45 12.74 -7.31 -2.01
CA GLN A 45 13.94 -6.68 -2.53
C GLN A 45 13.59 -5.40 -3.29
N VAL A 46 14.49 -4.41 -3.22
CA VAL A 46 14.46 -3.22 -4.09
C VAL A 46 15.83 -3.04 -4.73
N ALA A 47 15.85 -2.87 -6.05
CA ALA A 47 17.06 -2.62 -6.80
C ALA A 47 17.44 -1.13 -6.84
N SER A 48 18.69 -0.85 -7.20
CA SER A 48 19.26 0.49 -7.32
C SER A 48 18.50 1.43 -8.27
N ASN A 49 17.76 0.86 -9.23
CA ASN A 49 16.97 1.56 -10.23
C ASN A 49 15.47 1.70 -9.86
N GLY A 50 15.06 1.22 -8.68
CA GLY A 50 13.66 1.23 -8.22
C GLY A 50 12.83 0.03 -8.68
N ASP A 51 13.44 -1.01 -9.28
CA ASP A 51 12.76 -2.28 -9.47
C ASP A 51 12.47 -2.92 -8.10
N PHE A 52 11.33 -3.60 -7.97
CA PHE A 52 11.01 -4.33 -6.75
C PHE A 52 10.52 -5.74 -7.01
N VAL A 53 10.73 -6.58 -6.00
CA VAL A 53 10.26 -7.96 -5.91
C VAL A 53 9.40 -8.08 -4.66
N HIS A 54 8.26 -8.74 -4.79
CA HIS A 54 7.31 -9.06 -3.73
C HIS A 54 7.07 -10.58 -3.68
N TRP A 55 8.16 -11.32 -3.51
CA TRP A 55 8.14 -12.79 -3.44
C TRP A 55 8.37 -13.25 -2.01
N THR A 56 7.45 -14.06 -1.49
CA THR A 56 7.61 -14.72 -0.19
C THR A 56 8.66 -15.82 -0.33
N THR A 57 9.77 -15.67 0.37
CA THR A 57 10.85 -16.66 0.48
C THR A 57 11.00 -17.14 1.92
N GLU A 58 11.86 -18.13 2.18
CA GLU A 58 12.24 -18.53 3.55
C GLU A 58 12.83 -17.36 4.35
N GLU A 59 13.43 -16.38 3.67
CA GLU A 59 14.06 -15.20 4.26
C GLU A 59 13.07 -14.05 4.51
N THR A 60 11.86 -14.15 3.95
CA THR A 60 10.78 -13.17 4.11
C THR A 60 9.46 -13.87 4.44
N PRO A 61 9.39 -14.64 5.55
CA PRO A 61 8.21 -15.44 5.88
C PRO A 61 6.98 -14.59 6.20
N ASP A 62 7.20 -13.36 6.69
CA ASP A 62 6.13 -12.41 7.04
C ASP A 62 5.60 -11.61 5.82
N LEU A 63 6.16 -11.86 4.63
CA LEU A 63 5.70 -11.19 3.43
C LEU A 63 4.45 -11.90 2.87
N PHE A 64 3.30 -11.26 3.01
CA PHE A 64 2.07 -11.75 2.39
C PHE A 64 2.16 -11.70 0.86
N ALA A 65 1.41 -12.59 0.19
CA ALA A 65 1.35 -12.64 -1.27
C ALA A 65 1.09 -11.26 -1.88
N SER A 66 1.73 -10.98 -3.02
CA SER A 66 1.73 -9.68 -3.72
C SER A 66 0.35 -9.02 -3.82
N GLY A 67 -0.72 -9.81 -4.05
CA GLY A 67 -2.09 -9.31 -3.98
C GLY A 67 -2.31 -8.11 -4.90
N SER A 68 -2.64 -6.95 -4.33
CA SER A 68 -2.84 -5.68 -5.05
C SER A 68 -1.60 -4.77 -5.07
N ALA A 69 -0.47 -5.20 -4.49
CA ALA A 69 0.74 -4.37 -4.40
C ALA A 69 1.26 -3.95 -5.77
N VAL A 70 1.21 -4.85 -6.75
CA VAL A 70 1.60 -4.54 -8.15
C VAL A 70 0.64 -3.54 -8.78
N ASP A 71 -0.67 -3.77 -8.68
CA ASP A 71 -1.68 -2.85 -9.20
C ASP A 71 -1.55 -1.45 -8.56
N MET A 72 -1.25 -1.39 -7.26
CA MET A 72 -0.99 -0.16 -6.52
C MET A 72 0.28 0.54 -6.98
N ALA A 73 1.38 -0.20 -7.17
CA ALA A 73 2.65 0.37 -7.57
C ALA A 73 2.56 1.04 -8.94
N TYR A 74 1.92 0.38 -9.91
CA TYR A 74 1.85 0.89 -11.29
C TYR A 74 0.91 2.09 -11.48
N GLY A 75 -0.08 2.29 -10.62
CA GLY A 75 -1.03 3.38 -10.76
C GLY A 75 -1.03 4.39 -9.62
N ALA A 76 -0.10 4.28 -8.67
CA ALA A 76 0.13 5.35 -7.71
C ALA A 76 1.02 6.46 -8.31
N SER A 77 0.77 7.70 -7.92
CA SER A 77 1.65 8.82 -8.29
C SER A 77 3.00 8.76 -7.55
N LYS A 78 3.04 8.05 -6.41
CA LYS A 78 4.26 7.83 -5.62
C LYS A 78 4.22 6.47 -4.94
N VAL A 79 5.30 5.71 -5.04
CA VAL A 79 5.45 4.39 -4.41
C VAL A 79 6.52 4.46 -3.33
N VAL A 80 6.14 4.06 -2.12
CA VAL A 80 7.01 3.99 -0.96
C VAL A 80 7.19 2.54 -0.58
N ALA A 81 8.42 2.04 -0.67
CA ALA A 81 8.82 0.76 -0.11
C ALA A 81 9.09 0.92 1.39
N LEU A 82 8.31 0.25 2.23
CA LEU A 82 8.54 0.17 3.66
C LEU A 82 9.00 -1.25 4.01
N MET A 83 10.27 -1.41 4.36
CA MET A 83 10.87 -2.74 4.50
C MET A 83 12.04 -2.75 5.49
N PRO A 84 12.39 -3.91 6.08
CA PRO A 84 13.65 -4.07 6.78
C PRO A 84 14.84 -3.78 5.86
N HIS A 85 15.90 -3.15 6.38
CA HIS A 85 17.11 -2.90 5.58
C HIS A 85 17.80 -4.21 5.19
N ASN A 86 17.93 -5.13 6.16
CA ASN A 86 18.47 -6.47 5.97
C ASN A 86 17.39 -7.52 6.23
N ASN A 87 17.50 -8.69 5.62
CA ASN A 87 16.65 -9.84 5.89
C ASN A 87 17.05 -10.55 7.20
N SER A 88 16.34 -11.64 7.52
CA SER A 88 16.60 -12.46 8.72
C SER A 88 17.99 -13.13 8.72
N SER A 89 18.64 -13.24 7.56
CA SER A 89 20.00 -13.76 7.37
C SER A 89 21.06 -12.66 7.34
N ASP A 90 20.70 -11.44 7.74
CA ASP A 90 21.56 -10.24 7.75
C ASP A 90 22.13 -9.84 6.37
N ARG A 91 21.42 -10.20 5.30
CA ARG A 91 21.74 -9.75 3.94
C ARG A 91 20.89 -8.55 3.57
N SER A 92 21.48 -7.56 2.92
CA SER A 92 20.77 -6.37 2.47
C SER A 92 19.62 -6.72 1.53
N ASN A 93 18.45 -6.13 1.77
CA ASN A 93 17.32 -6.20 0.85
C ASN A 93 17.37 -5.10 -0.23
N ILE A 94 18.31 -4.16 -0.10
CA ILE A 94 18.58 -3.12 -1.10
C ILE A 94 19.78 -3.59 -1.91
N VAL A 95 19.52 -3.94 -3.17
CA VAL A 95 20.46 -4.66 -4.02
C VAL A 95 20.77 -3.88 -5.30
N MET A 96 21.90 -4.18 -5.95
CA MET A 96 22.21 -3.58 -7.25
C MET A 96 21.15 -3.98 -8.30
N GLU A 97 20.83 -5.28 -8.37
CA GLU A 97 19.81 -5.88 -9.24
C GLU A 97 19.01 -6.93 -8.45
N CYS A 98 17.71 -7.04 -8.72
CA CYS A 98 16.85 -8.05 -8.10
C CYS A 98 17.24 -9.47 -8.54
N SER A 99 17.28 -10.41 -7.59
CA SER A 99 17.65 -11.80 -7.86
C SER A 99 16.48 -12.66 -8.37
N PHE A 100 15.25 -12.16 -8.22
CA PHE A 100 14.01 -12.81 -8.61
C PHE A 100 13.33 -12.04 -9.75
N PRO A 101 12.34 -12.66 -10.44
CA PRO A 101 11.53 -11.95 -11.42
C PRO A 101 10.94 -10.68 -10.82
N VAL A 102 11.23 -9.55 -11.46
CA VAL A 102 10.76 -8.23 -11.05
C VAL A 102 9.24 -8.14 -11.18
N ASP A 103 8.57 -7.71 -10.11
CA ASP A 103 7.12 -7.50 -10.11
C ASP A 103 6.75 -6.08 -10.59
N GLY A 104 7.55 -5.08 -10.23
CA GLY A 104 7.40 -3.72 -10.72
C GLY A 104 8.74 -3.12 -11.12
N ALA A 105 8.86 -2.73 -12.39
CA ALA A 105 10.08 -2.14 -12.92
C ALA A 105 10.08 -0.62 -12.71
N LYS A 106 11.12 -0.10 -12.06
CA LYS A 106 11.35 1.32 -11.78
C LYS A 106 10.14 2.03 -11.16
N GLN A 107 9.45 1.33 -10.26
CA GLN A 107 8.23 1.84 -9.64
C GLN A 107 8.49 2.51 -8.30
N VAL A 108 9.49 2.06 -7.54
CA VAL A 108 9.76 2.59 -6.19
C VAL A 108 10.40 3.97 -6.28
N ASP A 109 9.82 4.96 -5.60
CA ASP A 109 10.37 6.32 -5.49
C ASP A 109 11.15 6.54 -4.19
N ILE A 110 10.69 5.91 -3.10
CA ILE A 110 11.25 6.09 -1.76
C ILE A 110 11.33 4.74 -1.06
N ILE A 111 12.46 4.46 -0.43
CA ILE A 111 12.68 3.30 0.43
C ILE A 111 12.82 3.81 1.86
N ILE A 112 11.97 3.34 2.75
CA ILE A 112 12.02 3.63 4.19
C ILE A 112 12.37 2.32 4.88
N THR A 113 13.47 2.34 5.63
CA THR A 113 13.97 1.17 6.36
C THR A 113 14.16 1.46 7.83
N THR A 114 14.56 0.43 8.58
CA THR A 114 15.00 0.55 9.96
C THR A 114 16.26 1.41 10.14
N ALA A 115 17.06 1.60 9.09
CA ALA A 115 18.33 2.33 9.14
C ALA A 115 18.27 3.73 8.52
N GLY A 116 17.28 4.02 7.67
CA GLY A 116 17.22 5.31 6.97
C GLY A 116 16.14 5.43 5.92
N VAL A 117 16.05 6.61 5.32
CA VAL A 117 15.23 6.94 4.16
C VAL A 117 16.13 7.17 2.96
N ILE A 118 15.84 6.46 1.88
CA ILE A 118 16.57 6.50 0.62
C ILE A 118 15.60 6.91 -0.48
N LYS A 119 15.96 7.90 -1.29
CA LYS A 119 15.23 8.23 -2.51
C LYS A 119 15.79 7.45 -3.69
N VAL A 120 14.90 7.03 -4.56
CA VAL A 120 15.27 6.46 -5.86
C VAL A 120 15.18 7.58 -6.89
N ASN A 121 16.34 8.02 -7.36
CA ASN A 121 16.46 9.03 -8.41
C ASN A 121 16.77 8.35 -9.75
N ARG A 122 16.74 9.13 -10.84
CA ARG A 122 17.14 8.63 -12.18
C ARG A 122 18.58 8.12 -12.22
N ASP A 123 19.44 8.69 -11.38
CA ASP A 123 20.87 8.39 -11.31
C ASP A 123 21.21 7.30 -10.28
N GLY A 124 20.21 6.75 -9.59
CA GLY A 124 20.36 5.71 -8.57
C GLY A 124 19.84 6.12 -7.19
N LEU A 125 20.34 5.46 -6.16
CA LEU A 125 19.90 5.65 -4.78
C LEU A 125 20.58 6.86 -4.13
N GLU A 126 19.81 7.60 -3.33
CA GLU A 126 20.28 8.75 -2.55
C GLU A 126 19.80 8.63 -1.10
N LEU A 127 20.74 8.54 -0.16
CA LEU A 127 20.45 8.58 1.27
C LEU A 127 20.08 10.01 1.68
N VAL A 128 18.85 10.18 2.18
CA VAL A 128 18.34 11.49 2.58
C VAL A 128 18.13 11.62 4.09
N GLU A 129 17.85 10.52 4.78
CA GLU A 129 17.72 10.52 6.24
C GLU A 129 18.34 9.25 6.85
N THR A 130 18.98 9.36 8.01
CA THR A 130 19.44 8.20 8.81
C THR A 130 18.51 7.99 10.00
N ALA A 131 18.36 6.74 10.43
CA ALA A 131 17.63 6.43 11.65
C ALA A 131 18.38 6.96 12.88
N PRO A 132 17.68 7.30 13.99
CA PRO A 132 18.34 7.69 15.22
C PRO A 132 19.34 6.62 15.66
N GLY A 133 20.58 7.04 15.92
CA GLY A 133 21.67 6.14 16.31
C GLY A 133 22.39 5.45 15.15
N TRP A 134 22.01 5.69 13.89
CA TRP A 134 22.72 5.21 12.70
C TRP A 134 23.56 6.32 12.07
N THR A 135 24.82 6.01 11.76
CA THR A 135 25.68 6.90 10.97
C THR A 135 25.46 6.67 9.47
N VAL A 136 25.94 7.62 8.65
CA VAL A 136 25.88 7.47 7.19
C VAL A 136 26.73 6.28 6.75
N GLU A 137 27.88 6.11 7.38
CA GLU A 137 28.82 5.01 7.13
C GLU A 137 28.18 3.65 7.42
N ASP A 138 27.46 3.52 8.54
CA ASP A 138 26.75 2.28 8.88
C ASP A 138 25.75 1.91 7.77
N VAL A 139 24.95 2.88 7.31
CA VAL A 139 23.93 2.65 6.27
C VAL A 139 24.58 2.25 4.95
N VAL A 140 25.68 2.90 4.57
CA VAL A 140 26.43 2.55 3.36
C VAL A 140 27.00 1.14 3.45
N GLU A 141 27.52 0.73 4.60
CA GLU A 141 28.09 -0.61 4.80
C GLU A 141 27.04 -1.72 4.64
N ILE A 142 25.82 -1.50 5.14
CA ILE A 142 24.74 -2.49 5.06
C ILE A 142 23.92 -2.41 3.76
N THR A 143 24.20 -1.45 2.87
CA THR A 143 23.51 -1.30 1.58
C THR A 143 24.30 -2.00 0.47
N HIS A 144 23.72 -3.02 -0.18
CA HIS A 144 24.39 -3.76 -1.27
C HIS A 144 24.12 -3.15 -2.67
N ALA A 145 24.16 -1.81 -2.75
CA ALA A 145 23.93 -1.04 -3.96
C ALA A 145 24.70 0.30 -3.89
N PRO A 146 25.07 0.91 -5.03
CA PRO A 146 25.62 2.25 -5.04
C PRO A 146 24.66 3.26 -4.41
N LEU A 147 25.12 3.93 -3.35
CA LEU A 147 24.34 4.87 -2.57
C LEU A 147 25.05 6.23 -2.54
N SER A 148 24.41 7.23 -3.14
CA SER A 148 24.84 8.63 -3.00
C SER A 148 24.35 9.21 -1.68
N ILE A 149 25.07 10.18 -1.12
CA ILE A 149 24.71 10.83 0.14
C ILE A 149 24.23 12.24 -0.17
N SER A 150 23.02 12.58 0.27
CA SER A 150 22.49 13.94 0.17
C SER A 150 23.38 14.90 0.98
N PRO A 151 23.71 16.09 0.47
CA PRO A 151 24.46 17.11 1.22
C PRO A 151 23.69 17.58 2.48
N ASP A 152 22.37 17.41 2.49
CA ASP A 152 21.48 17.79 3.59
C ASP A 152 20.96 16.56 4.34
N VAL A 153 21.75 15.47 4.40
CA VAL A 153 21.37 14.28 5.16
C VAL A 153 21.12 14.64 6.62
N LYS A 154 20.02 14.14 7.17
CA LYS A 154 19.55 14.49 8.51
C LYS A 154 19.03 13.26 9.23
N GLU A 155 19.01 13.32 10.55
CA GLU A 155 18.38 12.27 11.33
C GLU A 155 16.85 12.28 11.15
N MET A 156 16.25 11.10 10.99
CA MET A 156 14.80 10.90 10.89
C MET A 156 14.09 11.44 12.14
N LYS A 157 12.97 12.13 11.94
CA LYS A 157 12.13 12.63 13.03
C LYS A 157 10.76 11.95 13.01
N PHE A 158 10.47 11.20 14.06
CA PHE A 158 9.18 10.56 14.25
C PHE A 158 8.23 11.52 14.97
N HIS A 159 7.37 12.19 14.21
CA HIS A 159 6.21 12.87 14.76
C HIS A 159 4.97 12.09 14.37
N VAL A 160 4.31 11.45 15.34
CA VAL A 160 2.99 10.87 15.12
C VAL A 160 2.01 12.04 15.12
N PRO A 161 1.44 12.45 13.97
CA PRO A 161 0.48 13.54 13.97
C PRO A 161 -0.76 13.09 14.73
N GLU A 162 -1.32 13.98 15.53
CA GLU A 162 -2.65 13.77 16.08
C GLU A 162 -3.64 13.77 14.91
N LEU A 163 -4.13 12.58 14.53
CA LEU A 163 -5.05 12.40 13.42
C LEU A 163 -6.44 12.93 13.81
N LYS A 164 -6.65 14.24 13.73
CA LYS A 164 -7.98 14.82 13.77
C LYS A 164 -8.67 14.45 12.45
N CYS A 165 -9.59 13.49 12.50
CA CYS A 165 -10.40 13.11 11.35
C CYS A 165 -11.11 14.37 10.81
N ARG A 166 -10.61 14.94 9.70
CA ARG A 166 -11.28 16.05 9.03
C ARG A 166 -12.45 15.44 8.26
N THR A 167 -13.67 15.75 8.70
CA THR A 167 -14.89 15.47 7.95
C THR A 167 -14.79 16.16 6.57
N LYS A 168 -14.43 15.41 5.53
CA LYS A 168 -14.66 15.80 4.12
C LYS A 168 -16.09 15.46 3.67
N CYS A 169 -17.02 15.26 4.62
CA CYS A 169 -18.44 15.18 4.33
C CYS A 169 -19.02 16.58 4.29
N PHE A 170 -19.36 17.06 3.10
CA PHE A 170 -20.27 18.18 2.99
C PHE A 170 -21.68 17.73 3.39
N GLN A 171 -22.39 18.54 4.17
CA GLN A 171 -23.72 18.20 4.68
C GLN A 171 -24.79 18.05 3.57
N THR A 172 -24.48 18.49 2.35
CA THR A 172 -25.37 18.39 1.19
C THR A 172 -24.59 17.99 -0.08
N PRO A 173 -25.22 17.25 -1.01
CA PRO A 173 -24.60 16.79 -2.27
C PRO A 173 -24.07 17.92 -3.18
N LEU A 174 -24.55 19.16 -3.00
CA LEU A 174 -24.23 20.32 -3.85
C LEU A 174 -23.03 21.15 -3.34
N ALA A 175 -22.58 20.93 -2.11
CA ALA A 175 -21.51 21.72 -1.51
C ALA A 175 -20.07 21.51 -2.06
N PRO A 176 -19.71 20.44 -2.79
CA PRO A 176 -18.36 20.33 -3.38
C PRO A 176 -18.19 21.08 -4.73
N LEU A 177 -19.26 21.61 -5.34
CA LEU A 177 -19.20 22.28 -6.65
C LEU A 177 -18.16 23.42 -6.75
N PRO A 178 -17.95 24.26 -5.71
CA PRO A 178 -16.93 25.32 -5.74
C PRO A 178 -15.49 24.82 -5.52
N MET A 179 -15.30 23.61 -4.97
CA MET A 179 -13.95 23.05 -4.67
C MET A 179 -13.39 22.22 -5.81
N CYS A 180 -14.25 21.63 -6.65
CA CYS A 180 -13.84 20.99 -7.91
C CYS A 180 -13.16 21.99 -8.86
N GLN A 181 -13.49 23.29 -8.75
CA GLN A 181 -12.83 24.37 -9.50
C GLN A 181 -11.42 24.74 -8.98
N LYS A 182 -10.96 24.19 -7.83
CA LYS A 182 -9.71 24.61 -7.16
C LYS A 182 -8.64 23.51 -6.98
N GLY A 183 -8.82 22.33 -7.58
CA GLY A 183 -7.74 21.33 -7.75
C GLY A 183 -7.05 20.83 -6.47
N GLN A 184 -7.78 20.29 -5.50
CA GLN A 184 -7.19 19.71 -4.27
C GLN A 184 -7.40 18.18 -4.16
N HIS A 185 -6.34 17.45 -3.80
CA HIS A 185 -6.21 15.98 -3.80
C HIS A 185 -6.88 15.25 -2.61
N LEU A 186 -7.15 13.95 -2.78
CA LEU A 186 -7.92 13.08 -1.87
C LEU A 186 -7.15 11.77 -1.55
N MET A 187 -6.74 11.61 -0.29
CA MET A 187 -6.15 10.38 0.23
C MET A 187 -7.24 9.40 0.66
N TRP A 188 -7.26 8.19 0.08
CA TRP A 188 -8.24 7.14 0.36
C TRP A 188 -7.55 5.89 0.94
N ARG A 189 -8.15 5.28 1.98
CA ARG A 189 -7.65 4.05 2.63
C ARG A 189 -8.78 3.02 2.60
N PHE A 190 -8.51 1.85 2.03
CA PHE A 190 -9.53 0.85 1.65
C PHE A 190 -9.83 -0.20 2.74
N CYS A 191 -11.08 -0.64 2.76
CA CYS A 191 -11.64 -1.75 3.55
C CYS A 191 -12.67 -2.50 2.68
N TRP A 192 -12.62 -3.83 2.71
CA TRP A 192 -13.40 -4.79 1.93
C TRP A 192 -14.61 -5.30 2.74
N SER A 193 -15.79 -5.46 2.11
CA SER A 193 -16.89 -6.22 2.70
C SER A 193 -17.35 -7.33 1.77
N ARG A 194 -17.52 -8.53 2.33
CA ARG A 194 -17.92 -9.74 1.61
C ARG A 194 -19.39 -10.01 1.96
N ARG A 195 -20.31 -9.78 1.02
CA ARG A 195 -21.72 -10.17 1.18
C ARG A 195 -21.83 -11.69 1.12
N HIS A 196 -22.11 -12.34 2.25
CA HIS A 196 -22.62 -13.71 2.27
C HIS A 196 -24.10 -13.69 2.66
N GLY A 197 -24.95 -14.16 1.74
CA GLY A 197 -26.34 -14.53 2.03
C GLY A 197 -26.42 -15.78 2.93
N PRO A 198 -27.58 -16.06 3.54
CA PRO A 198 -27.69 -17.06 4.60
C PRO A 198 -27.62 -18.49 4.04
N LEU A 199 -26.88 -19.36 4.73
CA LEU A 199 -26.83 -20.81 4.48
C LEU A 199 -28.00 -21.54 5.18
N PRO A 200 -28.45 -22.70 4.65
CA PRO A 200 -29.75 -23.29 4.97
C PRO A 200 -29.67 -24.32 6.09
N ASN A 201 -30.51 -24.19 7.12
CA ASN A 201 -31.04 -25.34 7.86
C ASN A 201 -32.21 -24.91 8.73
N ASP A 202 -33.43 -24.99 8.22
CA ASP A 202 -34.55 -25.41 9.08
C ASP A 202 -35.64 -26.11 8.26
N ARG A 203 -36.09 -27.22 8.79
CA ARG A 203 -36.94 -28.23 8.12
C ARG A 203 -38.29 -28.24 8.83
N ALA A 204 -39.25 -27.44 8.36
CA ALA A 204 -40.70 -27.76 8.39
C ALA A 204 -41.55 -26.55 7.96
N SER A 205 -42.03 -26.56 6.71
CA SER A 205 -43.40 -26.22 6.29
C SER A 205 -43.43 -25.98 4.78
N ARG A 206 -43.96 -26.97 4.05
CA ARG A 206 -44.57 -26.80 2.72
C ARG A 206 -46.06 -26.52 2.98
N PRO A 207 -46.84 -25.84 2.10
CA PRO A 207 -46.92 -26.29 0.70
C PRO A 207 -47.37 -25.30 -0.40
N TRP A 208 -47.29 -25.77 -1.67
CA TRP A 208 -47.91 -25.29 -2.94
C TRP A 208 -47.48 -23.87 -3.43
N CYS A 209 -47.26 -23.54 -4.70
CA CYS A 209 -47.79 -23.99 -6.00
C CYS A 209 -46.81 -23.57 -7.14
N GLU A 210 -47.12 -23.98 -8.37
CA GLU A 210 -46.26 -24.24 -9.54
C GLU A 210 -45.67 -23.05 -10.31
N ARG A 211 -44.66 -23.39 -11.12
CA ARG A 211 -44.05 -22.61 -12.18
C ARG A 211 -44.86 -22.85 -13.47
N SER A 212 -45.36 -21.79 -14.11
CA SER A 212 -45.81 -21.85 -15.52
C SER A 212 -44.69 -21.29 -16.40
N GLU A 213 -44.02 -22.16 -17.14
CA GLU A 213 -43.29 -21.82 -18.35
C GLU A 213 -44.26 -22.02 -19.53
N THR A 214 -44.33 -21.02 -20.40
CA THR A 214 -44.87 -21.15 -21.76
C THR A 214 -43.70 -21.45 -22.70
N ASP A 215 -43.92 -22.51 -23.47
CA ASP A 215 -43.22 -23.04 -24.66
C ASP A 215 -41.84 -23.72 -24.49
#